data_AF-A0A5J5DVU7-F1
#
_entry.id   AF-A0A5J5DVU7-F1
#
_cell.length_a   1.000
_cell.length_b   1.000
_cell.length_c   1.000
_cell.angle_alpha   90.00
_cell.angle_beta   90.00
_cell.angle_gamma   90.00
#
_symmetry.space_group_name_H-M   'P 1'
#
loop_
_entity.id
_entity.type
_entity.pdbx_description
1 polymer ?
#
loop_
_entity_poly.entity_id
_entity_poly.type
_entity_poly.pdbx_seq_one_letter_code
_entity_poly.pdbx_strand_id
1 'polypeptide(L)' 'VVDHDRGRVVWMHPGHGEKVFDLFFQQLTPAQRASIQVITGDGARWIDECAFRWCPQAERILDGFHIVSWA' A
#
# COMPACT_ATOMS: atom_id res chain seq x y z
N VAL A 1 -5.88 0.81 4.24
CA VAL A 1 -5.08 1.83 3.53
C VAL A 1 -5.32 3.18 4.18
N VAL A 2 -4.24 3.89 4.47
CA VAL A 2 -4.27 5.24 5.04
C VAL A 2 -3.72 6.21 3.99
N ASP A 3 -4.37 7.35 3.84
CA ASP A 3 -3.84 8.53 3.13
C ASP A 3 -2.93 9.28 4.11
N HIS A 4 -1.62 9.22 3.87
CA HIS A 4 -0.61 9.85 4.72
C HIS A 4 -0.70 11.37 4.72
N ASP A 5 -1.02 11.98 3.57
CA ASP A 5 -1.10 13.44 3.45
C ASP A 5 -2.24 14.01 4.29
N ARG A 6 -3.36 13.28 4.37
CA ARG A 6 -4.56 13.71 5.11
C ARG A 6 -4.74 13.03 6.46
N GLY A 7 -3.86 12.10 6.83
CA GLY A 7 -3.92 11.37 8.10
C GLY A 7 -5.24 10.62 8.32
N ARG A 8 -5.83 10.03 7.27
CA ARG A 8 -7.13 9.36 7.38
C ARG A 8 -7.16 8.01 6.69
N VAL A 9 -7.97 7.10 7.23
CA VAL A 9 -8.27 5.83 6.56
C VAL A 9 -9.11 6.11 5.32
N VAL A 10 -8.66 5.59 4.17
CA VAL A 10 -9.39 5.72 2.90
C VAL A 10 -9.96 4.40 2.41
N TRP A 11 -9.50 3.27 2.96
CA TRP A 11 -9.99 1.96 2.58
C TRP A 11 -9.75 0.92 3.68
N MET A 12 -10.76 0.07 3.91
CA MET A 12 -10.72 -1.09 4.81
C MET A 12 -11.47 -2.24 4.18
N HIS A 13 -11.06 -3.47 4.48
CA HIS A 13 -11.71 -4.67 4.00
C HIS A 13 -11.51 -5.84 4.99
N PRO A 14 -12.48 -6.75 5.14
CA PRO A 14 -12.27 -8.01 5.88
C PRO A 14 -11.19 -8.89 5.24
N GLY A 15 -10.31 -9.48 6.06
CA GLY A 15 -9.21 -10.33 5.60
C GLY A 15 -7.94 -9.55 5.20
N HIS A 16 -6.92 -10.27 4.76
CA HIS A 16 -5.60 -9.71 4.46
C HIS A 16 -4.90 -10.45 3.31
N GLY A 17 -3.81 -9.87 2.81
CA GLY A 17 -2.96 -10.45 1.76
C GLY A 17 -3.22 -9.88 0.36
N GLU A 18 -2.41 -10.35 -0.60
CA GLU A 18 -2.32 -9.83 -1.97
C GLU A 18 -3.70 -9.66 -2.65
N LYS A 19 -4.52 -10.72 -2.65
CA LYS A 19 -5.83 -10.71 -3.32
C LYS A 19 -6.79 -9.68 -2.74
N VAL A 20 -6.74 -9.46 -1.43
CA VAL A 20 -7.55 -8.43 -0.76
C VAL A 20 -7.04 -7.05 -1.15
N PHE A 21 -5.72 -6.88 -1.24
CA PHE A 21 -5.11 -5.61 -1.60
C PHE A 21 -5.32 -5.24 -3.07
N ASP A 22 -5.37 -6.23 -3.98
CA ASP A 22 -5.77 -6.02 -5.37
C ASP A 22 -7.15 -5.34 -5.48
N LEU A 23 -8.11 -5.66 -4.59
CA LEU A 23 -9.44 -5.05 -4.60
C LEU A 23 -9.40 -3.54 -4.34
N PHE A 24 -8.42 -3.04 -3.58
CA PHE A 24 -8.23 -1.60 -3.40
C PHE A 24 -7.77 -0.96 -4.72
N PHE A 25 -6.72 -1.50 -5.33
CA PHE A 25 -6.18 -0.92 -6.56
C PHE A 25 -7.16 -1.01 -7.73
N GLN A 26 -7.97 -2.07 -7.81
CA GLN A 26 -9.03 -2.20 -8.82
C GLN A 26 -10.08 -1.09 -8.76
N GLN A 27 -10.29 -0.44 -7.60
CA GLN A 27 -11.21 0.71 -7.45
C GLN A 27 -10.60 2.02 -7.96
N LEU A 28 -9.28 2.09 -8.16
CA LEU A 28 -8.58 3.28 -8.61
C LEU A 28 -8.48 3.31 -10.14
N THR A 29 -8.70 4.51 -10.69
CA THR A 29 -8.35 4.80 -12.09
C THR A 29 -6.84 4.73 -12.32
N PRO A 30 -6.38 4.52 -13.57
CA PRO A 30 -4.95 4.56 -13.89
C PRO A 30 -4.27 5.86 -13.45
N ALA A 31 -4.94 7.01 -13.59
CA ALA A 31 -4.41 8.30 -13.16
C ALA A 31 -4.25 8.39 -11.63
N GLN A 32 -5.21 7.87 -10.87
CA GLN A 32 -5.10 7.81 -9.41
C GLN A 32 -3.95 6.90 -8.96
N ARG A 33 -3.77 5.74 -9.61
CA ARG A 33 -2.61 4.87 -9.33
C ARG A 33 -1.29 5.56 -9.67
N ALA A 34 -1.22 6.25 -10.81
CA ALA A 34 -0.05 7.03 -11.21
C ALA A 34 0.27 8.17 -10.23
N SER A 35 -0.75 8.74 -9.56
CA SER A 35 -0.56 9.78 -8.54
C SER A 35 -0.05 9.25 -7.19
N ILE A 36 -0.06 7.94 -6.95
CA ILE A 36 0.54 7.36 -5.75
C ILE A 36 2.06 7.39 -5.94
N GLN A 37 2.74 8.18 -5.12
CA GLN A 37 4.19 8.38 -5.19
C GLN A 37 4.95 7.56 -4.14
N VAL A 38 4.34 7.27 -2.99
CA VAL A 38 4.96 6.54 -1.90
C VAL A 38 3.98 5.49 -1.36
N ILE A 39 4.47 4.28 -1.16
CA ILE A 39 3.74 3.20 -0.48
C ILE A 39 4.55 2.77 0.74
N THR A 40 3.96 2.93 1.92
CA THR A 40 4.51 2.41 3.17
C THR A 40 3.73 1.20 3.64
N GLY A 41 4.43 0.26 4.29
CA GLY A 41 3.85 -0.96 4.82
C GLY A 41 4.90 -1.83 5.49
N ASP A 42 4.45 -2.89 6.16
CA ASP A 42 5.34 -3.89 6.76
C ASP A 42 6.21 -4.61 5.71
N GLY A 43 7.16 -5.44 6.14
CA GLY A 43 8.08 -6.16 5.26
C GLY A 43 7.50 -7.38 4.55
N ALA A 44 6.18 -7.58 4.54
CA ALA A 44 5.59 -8.74 3.88
C ALA A 44 5.73 -8.66 2.36
N ARG A 45 6.31 -9.70 1.77
CA ARG A 45 6.59 -9.81 0.32
C ARG A 45 5.37 -9.47 -0.56
N TRP A 46 4.16 -9.85 -0.13
CA TRP A 46 2.95 -9.61 -0.93
C TRP A 46 2.59 -8.11 -1.06
N ILE A 47 3.03 -7.26 -0.13
CA ILE A 47 2.86 -5.80 -0.24
C ILE A 47 3.72 -5.28 -1.39
N ASP A 48 4.97 -5.73 -1.46
CA ASP A 48 5.91 -5.32 -2.51
C ASP A 48 5.43 -5.79 -3.88
N GLU A 49 4.95 -7.04 -3.97
CA GLU A 49 4.40 -7.59 -5.22
C GLU A 49 3.17 -6.80 -5.71
N CYS A 50 2.25 -6.42 -4.82
CA CYS A 50 1.14 -5.54 -5.18
C CYS A 50 1.61 -4.15 -5.58
N ALA A 51 2.52 -3.54 -4.82
CA ALA A 51 3.03 -2.19 -5.07
C ALA A 51 3.69 -2.09 -6.45
N PHE A 52 4.61 -3.02 -6.76
CA PHE A 52 5.28 -3.04 -8.06
C PHE A 52 4.34 -3.36 -9.23
N ARG A 53 3.28 -4.16 -9.00
CA ARG A 53 2.28 -4.45 -10.03
C ARG A 53 1.40 -3.22 -10.34
N TRP A 54 0.86 -2.56 -9.32
CA TRP A 54 -0.16 -1.54 -9.49
C TRP A 54 0.37 -0.11 -9.54
N CYS A 55 1.51 0.14 -8.92
CA CYS A 55 2.16 1.45 -8.81
C CYS A 55 3.69 1.31 -8.99
N PRO A 56 4.18 0.84 -10.15
CA PRO A 56 5.61 0.59 -10.38
C PRO A 56 6.48 1.84 -10.22
N GLN A 57 5.88 3.04 -10.34
CA GLN A 57 6.56 4.32 -10.15
C GLN A 57 6.66 4.77 -8.69
N ALA A 58 5.93 4.13 -7.76
CA ALA A 58 5.90 4.55 -6.37
C ALA A 58 7.15 4.08 -5.62
N GLU A 59 7.68 4.94 -4.76
CA GLU A 59 8.74 4.57 -3.82
C GLU A 59 8.15 3.65 -2.73
N ARG A 60 8.85 2.54 -2.48
CA ARG A 60 8.48 1.58 -1.47
C ARG A 60 9.33 1.76 -0.22
N ILE A 61 8.69 2.10 0.90
CA ILE A 61 9.36 2.39 2.16
C ILE A 61 8.82 1.47 3.26
N LEU A 62 9.71 0.85 4.04
CA LEU A 62 9.29 0.09 5.22
C LEU A 62 8.70 1.04 6.27
N ASP A 63 7.51 0.70 6.77
CA ASP A 63 6.84 1.54 7.75
C ASP A 63 7.59 1.53 9.11
N GLY A 64 7.92 2.73 9.60
CA GLY A 64 8.57 2.95 10.89
C GLY A 64 7.81 2.37 12.09
N PHE A 65 6.50 2.19 12.02
CA PHE A 65 5.74 1.48 13.07
C PHE A 65 6.18 0.02 13.21
N HIS A 66 6.54 -0.64 12.10
CA HIS A 66 6.91 -2.05 12.08
C HIS A 66 8.40 -2.26 12.29
N ILE A 67 9.25 -1.29 11.91
CA ILE A 67 10.71 -1.36 12.12
C ILE A 67 11.07 -1.39 13.61
N VAL A 68 10.25 -0.78 14.48
CA VAL A 68 10.51 -0.73 15.94
C VAL A 68 10.31 -2.10 16.62
N SER A 69 9.70 -3.09 15.96
CA SER A 69 9.50 -4.44 16.53
C SER A 69 10.15 -5.58 15.74
N TRP A 70 11.16 -5.31 14.89
CA TRP A 70 12.08 -6.35 14.43
C TRP A 70 13.26 -6.46 15.42
N ALA A 71 12.95 -6.81 16.67
CA ALA A 71 13.87 -7.18 17.73
C ALA A 71 13.28 -8.34 18.54
#